data_AF-A0A257PNJ7-F1
#
_entry.id   AF-A0A257PNJ7-F1
#
_cell.length_a   1.000
_cell.length_b   1.000
_cell.length_c   1.000
_cell.angle_alpha   90.00
_cell.angle_beta   90.00
_cell.angle_gamma   90.00
#
_symmetry.space_group_name_H-M   'P 1'
#
loop_
_entity.id
_entity.type
_entity.pdbx_description
1 polymer ?
#
loop_
_entity_poly.entity_id
_entity_poly.type
_entity_poly.pdbx_seq_one_letter_code
_entity_poly.pdbx_strand_id
1 'polypeptide(L)'
;MMVSRFAACGAGLLLAWASPAFAASPAVQAAETSVYLGAGVMHSQYHENLTPGDDESGYTPGFSVGASVLLPMRPADLANPDFYAALNYDFNAGNITYAGHYQAIDGGAPLQATDRAVFNRIEVRLGIGVPLAGGGEAIPFIAGGYQAWNRNIDSPMTVNGGEFYHTGLFGAGMKFDQPLGRLLVASVTGEVFGLAGGGITNPQIGGGQSFGRGFGVT
;
A
#
# COMPACT_ATOMS: atom_id res chain seq x y z
N MET A 1 0.74 -13.19 -4.30
CA MET A 1 1.66 -12.44 -3.41
C MET A 1 0.82 -11.76 -2.34
N MET A 2 1.07 -12.05 -1.07
CA MET A 2 0.39 -11.40 0.05
C MET A 2 1.41 -10.45 0.68
N VAL A 3 1.16 -9.14 0.60
CA VAL A 3 2.06 -8.10 1.11
C VAL A 3 1.41 -7.50 2.34
N SER A 4 1.75 -7.99 3.53
CA SER A 4 1.24 -7.45 4.79
C SER A 4 2.08 -6.24 5.23
N ARG A 5 1.47 -5.07 5.39
CA ARG A 5 2.15 -3.86 5.88
C ARG A 5 1.97 -3.70 7.39
N PHE A 6 3.01 -3.22 8.07
CA PHE A 6 2.89 -2.63 9.40
C PHE A 6 2.87 -1.10 9.26
N ALA A 7 1.93 -0.47 9.95
CA ALA A 7 1.60 0.95 9.86
C ALA A 7 2.81 1.88 9.99
N ALA A 8 2.92 2.85 9.07
CA ALA A 8 3.87 3.96 9.17
C ALA A 8 3.36 4.99 10.19
N CYS A 9 4.14 5.28 11.23
CA CYS A 9 3.89 6.40 12.14
C CYS A 9 4.34 7.72 11.48
N GLY A 10 3.42 8.45 10.86
CA GLY A 10 3.65 9.84 10.44
C GLY A 10 3.35 10.81 11.57
N ALA A 11 4.28 11.72 11.89
CA ALA A 11 4.05 12.82 12.82
C ALA A 11 3.93 14.14 12.05
N GLY A 12 2.75 14.76 12.07
CA GLY A 12 2.49 16.09 11.51
C GLY A 12 2.13 17.08 12.63
N LEU A 13 2.65 18.31 12.57
CA LEU A 13 2.37 19.38 13.54
C LEU A 13 1.31 20.33 12.96
N LEU A 14 0.11 20.42 13.55
CA LEU A 14 -0.95 21.33 13.08
C LEU A 14 -1.76 21.98 14.21
N LEU A 15 -2.06 23.28 14.04
CA LEU A 15 -2.85 24.13 14.94
C LEU A 15 -4.36 23.90 14.76
N ALA A 16 -5.08 23.60 15.84
CA ALA A 16 -6.52 23.27 15.82
C ALA A 16 -7.39 24.35 16.50
N TRP A 17 -8.59 24.62 15.95
CA TRP A 17 -9.66 25.46 16.51
C TRP A 17 -10.94 24.63 16.74
N ALA A 18 -11.58 24.75 17.91
CA ALA A 18 -12.69 23.90 18.38
C ALA A 18 -13.98 23.93 17.52
N SER A 19 -14.59 22.76 17.26
CA SER A 19 -15.92 22.57 16.65
C SER A 19 -16.79 21.63 17.50
N PRO A 20 -18.14 21.75 17.49
CA PRO A 20 -19.03 21.06 18.43
C PRO A 20 -19.46 19.64 18.02
N ALA A 21 -19.57 18.80 19.06
CA ALA A 21 -20.34 17.57 19.37
C ALA A 21 -20.71 16.48 18.33
N PHE A 22 -20.76 16.69 17.02
CA PHE A 22 -21.06 15.61 16.05
C PHE A 22 -20.33 15.78 14.71
N ALA A 23 -19.21 16.51 14.71
CA ALA A 23 -18.28 16.59 13.60
C ALA A 23 -16.94 16.01 14.06
N ALA A 24 -16.09 15.58 13.13
CA ALA A 24 -14.71 15.20 13.45
C ALA A 24 -14.08 16.24 14.38
N SER A 25 -13.29 15.77 15.36
CA SER A 25 -12.54 16.73 16.17
C SER A 25 -11.66 17.57 15.24
N PRO A 26 -11.45 18.86 15.52
CA PRO A 26 -10.61 19.69 14.65
C PRO A 26 -9.19 19.17 14.49
N ALA A 27 -8.70 18.39 15.46
CA ALA A 27 -7.42 17.70 15.37
C ALA A 27 -7.46 16.61 14.29
N VAL A 28 -8.52 15.78 14.24
CA VAL A 28 -8.73 14.78 13.19
C VAL A 28 -8.92 15.45 11.84
N GLN A 29 -9.79 16.46 11.76
CA GLN A 29 -10.00 17.20 10.50
C GLN A 29 -8.70 17.80 9.95
N ALA A 30 -7.85 18.36 10.81
CA ALA A 30 -6.55 18.89 10.41
C ALA A 30 -5.59 17.78 9.99
N ALA A 31 -5.55 16.64 10.69
CA ALA A 31 -4.71 15.50 10.34
C ALA A 31 -5.09 14.92 8.96
N GLU A 32 -6.39 14.79 8.71
CA GLU A 32 -6.95 14.26 7.44
C GLU A 32 -7.09 15.32 6.35
N THR A 33 -6.67 16.56 6.60
CA THR A 33 -6.59 17.64 5.59
C THR A 33 -5.17 18.15 5.51
N SER A 34 -4.30 17.34 4.91
CA SER A 34 -2.86 17.55 4.96
C SER A 34 -2.14 17.00 3.73
N VAL A 35 -0.90 17.48 3.55
CA VAL A 35 0.13 16.83 2.73
C VAL A 35 1.12 16.22 3.71
N TYR A 36 1.55 14.99 3.46
CA TYR A 36 2.42 14.26 4.37
C TYR A 36 3.57 13.54 3.65
N LEU A 37 4.63 13.29 4.43
CA LEU A 37 5.77 12.45 4.10
C LEU A 37 5.91 11.41 5.21
N GLY A 38 6.19 10.17 4.84
CA GLY A 38 6.39 9.06 5.75
C GLY A 38 7.60 8.22 5.36
N ALA A 39 8.10 7.46 6.32
CA ALA A 39 9.11 6.42 6.12
C ALA A 39 8.61 5.12 6.75
N GLY A 40 9.03 3.98 6.21
CA GLY A 40 8.56 2.69 6.68
C GLY A 40 9.34 1.52 6.12
N VAL A 41 8.87 0.32 6.47
CA VAL A 41 9.43 -0.95 6.01
C VAL A 41 8.28 -1.81 5.51
N MET A 42 8.48 -2.45 4.36
CA MET A 42 7.56 -3.43 3.80
C MET A 42 8.15 -4.82 3.97
N HIS A 43 7.36 -5.77 4.48
CA HIS A 43 7.69 -7.19 4.44
C HIS A 43 7.04 -7.82 3.21
N SER A 44 7.82 -8.55 2.43
CA SER A 44 7.35 -9.29 1.27
C SER A 44 7.55 -10.77 1.52
N GLN A 45 6.56 -11.58 1.15
CA GLN A 45 6.66 -13.03 1.13
C GLN A 45 5.94 -13.58 -0.11
N TYR A 46 6.65 -14.41 -0.85
CA TYR A 46 6.16 -15.12 -2.03
C TYR A 46 6.60 -16.58 -1.94
N HIS A 47 5.68 -17.47 -2.31
CA HIS A 47 5.91 -18.90 -2.42
C HIS A 47 5.15 -19.38 -3.65
N GLU A 48 5.85 -20.03 -4.56
CA GLU A 48 5.26 -20.65 -5.73
C GLU A 48 4.99 -22.13 -5.48
N ASN A 49 3.73 -22.54 -5.57
CA ASN A 49 3.34 -23.94 -5.43
C ASN A 49 3.51 -24.70 -6.76
N LEU A 50 4.73 -24.68 -7.32
CA LEU A 50 5.15 -25.43 -8.50
C LEU A 50 6.33 -26.35 -8.16
N THR A 51 6.69 -27.26 -9.08
CA THR A 51 7.86 -28.12 -8.92
C THR A 51 8.70 -28.10 -10.21
N PRO A 52 9.90 -27.49 -10.19
CA PRO A 52 10.43 -26.66 -9.11
C PRO A 52 9.59 -25.39 -8.85
N GLY A 53 9.68 -24.85 -7.63
CA GLY A 53 9.03 -23.59 -7.24
C GLY A 53 10.04 -22.63 -6.63
N ASP A 54 9.66 -21.36 -6.60
CA ASP A 54 10.46 -20.25 -6.08
C ASP A 54 9.88 -19.70 -4.77
N ASP A 55 10.78 -19.34 -3.87
CA ASP A 55 10.50 -18.69 -2.58
C ASP A 55 11.24 -17.36 -2.48
N GLU A 56 10.52 -16.32 -2.04
CA GLU A 56 11.11 -15.00 -1.78
C GLU A 56 10.60 -14.41 -0.48
N SER A 57 11.52 -13.87 0.33
CA SER A 57 11.12 -13.14 1.53
C SER A 57 12.14 -12.10 1.98
N GLY A 58 11.66 -11.02 2.59
CA GLY A 58 12.53 -10.02 3.18
C GLY A 58 11.84 -8.71 3.49
N TYR A 59 12.63 -7.77 4.00
CA TYR A 59 12.18 -6.43 4.40
C TYR A 59 12.83 -5.37 3.52
N THR A 60 12.02 -4.50 2.93
CA THR A 60 12.49 -3.37 2.12
C THR A 60 12.12 -2.04 2.77
N PRO A 61 13.09 -1.19 3.15
CA PRO A 61 12.79 0.16 3.61
C PRO A 61 12.19 1.00 2.48
N GLY A 62 11.53 2.09 2.84
CA GLY A 62 10.87 2.95 1.88
C GLY A 62 10.36 4.25 2.44
N PHE A 63 9.73 5.04 1.57
CA PHE A 63 9.07 6.28 1.91
C PHE A 63 7.68 6.34 1.26
N SER A 64 6.84 7.20 1.82
CA SER A 64 5.51 7.50 1.28
C SER A 64 5.31 8.99 1.21
N VAL A 65 4.65 9.47 0.16
CA VAL A 65 4.12 10.84 0.10
C VAL A 65 2.64 10.78 -0.19
N GLY A 66 1.88 11.71 0.34
CA GLY A 66 0.44 11.74 0.09
C GLY A 66 -0.21 13.05 0.42
N ALA A 67 -1.46 13.16 0.02
CA ALA A 67 -2.34 14.26 0.36
C ALA A 67 -3.73 13.70 0.67
N SER A 68 -4.40 14.29 1.65
CA SER A 68 -5.77 13.94 2.03
C SER A 68 -6.60 15.17 2.34
N VAL A 69 -7.91 15.01 2.25
CA VAL A 69 -8.89 16.01 2.67
C VAL A 69 -10.06 15.32 3.35
N LEU A 70 -10.52 15.93 4.45
CA LEU A 70 -11.75 15.58 5.14
C LEU A 70 -12.67 16.81 5.21
N LEU A 71 -13.72 16.80 4.39
CA LEU A 71 -14.62 17.93 4.21
C LEU A 71 -15.94 17.70 4.92
N PRO A 72 -16.39 18.62 5.80
CA PRO A 72 -17.62 18.41 6.52
C PRO A 72 -18.82 18.50 5.58
N MET A 73 -19.62 17.43 5.52
CA MET A 73 -20.90 17.46 4.83
C MET A 73 -22.00 17.72 5.84
N ARG A 74 -22.87 18.69 5.55
CA ARG A 74 -24.04 19.00 6.38
C ARG A 74 -25.33 18.79 5.60
N PRO A 75 -25.67 17.56 5.16
CA PRO A 75 -27.04 17.28 4.76
C PRO A 75 -27.96 17.47 5.96
N ALA A 76 -29.16 18.03 5.76
CA ALA A 76 -30.10 18.33 6.83
C ALA A 76 -30.57 17.10 7.64
N ASP A 77 -30.44 15.89 7.07
CA ASP A 77 -31.07 14.66 7.57
C ASP A 77 -30.10 13.50 7.87
N LEU A 78 -28.78 13.72 7.74
CA LEU A 78 -27.75 12.73 8.08
C LEU A 78 -26.95 13.21 9.29
N ALA A 79 -26.38 12.27 10.05
CA ALA A 79 -25.57 12.55 11.25
C ALA A 79 -24.20 13.20 10.92
N ASN A 80 -24.22 14.32 10.19
CA ASN A 80 -23.08 15.12 9.72
C ASN A 80 -21.87 14.29 9.28
N PRO A 81 -22.01 13.46 8.23
CA PRO A 81 -20.87 12.72 7.70
C PRO A 81 -19.85 13.65 7.07
N ASP A 82 -18.58 13.27 7.09
CA ASP A 82 -17.51 14.02 6.45
C ASP A 82 -17.08 13.31 5.15
N PHE A 83 -16.81 14.03 4.07
CA PHE A 83 -16.31 13.45 2.83
C PHE A 83 -14.79 13.29 2.91
N TYR A 84 -14.31 12.08 2.67
CA TYR A 84 -12.88 11.77 2.67
C TYR A 84 -12.36 11.49 1.27
N ALA A 85 -11.23 12.10 0.92
CA ALA A 85 -10.45 11.71 -0.24
C ALA A 85 -8.96 11.74 0.08
N ALA A 86 -8.21 10.77 -0.43
CA ALA A 86 -6.75 10.73 -0.30
C ALA A 86 -6.07 10.20 -1.55
N LEU A 87 -4.84 10.66 -1.78
CA LEU A 87 -3.92 10.19 -2.80
C LEU A 87 -2.58 9.88 -2.14
N ASN A 88 -2.09 8.66 -2.34
CA ASN A 88 -0.88 8.14 -1.71
C ASN A 88 0.06 7.58 -2.79
N TYR A 89 1.36 7.85 -2.65
CA TYR A 89 2.42 7.17 -3.36
C TYR A 89 3.38 6.53 -2.37
N ASP A 90 3.67 5.26 -2.58
CA ASP A 90 4.61 4.46 -1.79
C ASP A 90 5.77 4.00 -2.68
N PHE A 91 6.99 4.12 -2.16
CA PHE A 91 8.20 3.56 -2.74
C PHE A 91 8.93 2.71 -1.70
N ASN A 92 9.26 1.47 -2.06
CA ASN A 92 10.09 0.59 -1.24
C ASN A 92 11.16 -0.06 -2.11
N ALA A 93 12.40 -0.15 -1.61
CA ALA A 93 13.48 -0.81 -2.32
C ALA A 93 14.43 -1.50 -1.35
N GLY A 94 14.94 -2.66 -1.73
CA GLY A 94 15.92 -3.37 -0.92
C GLY A 94 16.20 -4.77 -1.41
N ASN A 95 17.06 -5.45 -0.66
CA ASN A 95 17.43 -6.82 -0.94
C ASN A 95 16.48 -7.76 -0.20
N ILE A 96 15.93 -8.74 -0.92
CA ILE A 96 15.19 -9.86 -0.35
C ILE A 96 15.90 -11.18 -0.70
N THR A 97 15.68 -12.21 0.10
CA THR A 97 16.25 -13.53 -0.15
C THR A 97 15.46 -14.22 -1.23
N TYR A 98 16.17 -14.79 -2.23
CA TYR A 98 15.60 -15.64 -3.28
C TYR A 98 16.12 -17.07 -3.13
N ALA A 99 15.18 -18.01 -3.08
CA ALA A 99 15.42 -19.44 -3.06
C ALA A 99 14.59 -20.09 -4.16
N GLY A 100 15.20 -20.36 -5.32
CA GLY A 100 14.50 -20.85 -6.49
C GLY A 100 15.43 -21.54 -7.47
N HIS A 101 15.25 -21.30 -8.76
CA HIS A 101 16.01 -21.96 -9.83
C HIS A 101 16.44 -20.97 -10.92
N TYR A 102 17.48 -21.30 -11.68
CA TYR A 102 17.81 -20.50 -12.86
C TYR A 102 16.66 -20.51 -13.87
N GLN A 103 16.38 -19.35 -14.47
CA GLN A 103 15.47 -19.23 -15.61
C GLN A 103 16.08 -19.87 -16.86
N ALA A 104 16.00 -21.19 -16.95
CA ALA A 104 16.34 -21.97 -18.13
C ALA A 104 15.08 -22.70 -18.63
N ILE A 105 14.97 -22.85 -19.95
CA ILE A 105 13.83 -23.48 -20.63
C ILE A 105 13.56 -24.92 -20.12
N ASP A 106 14.59 -25.59 -19.59
CA ASP A 106 14.53 -26.97 -19.11
C ASP A 106 14.74 -27.11 -17.58
N GLY A 107 14.09 -26.28 -16.77
CA GLY A 107 14.07 -26.44 -15.31
C GLY A 107 15.45 -26.31 -14.67
N GLY A 108 16.02 -25.10 -14.74
CA GLY A 108 17.41 -24.80 -14.38
C GLY A 108 17.82 -25.27 -12.98
N ALA A 109 19.14 -25.34 -12.74
CA ALA A 109 19.67 -25.75 -11.45
C ALA A 109 19.16 -24.86 -10.29
N PRO A 110 19.08 -25.36 -9.05
CA PRO A 110 18.72 -24.56 -7.89
C PRO A 110 19.63 -23.34 -7.75
N LEU A 111 19.03 -22.21 -7.37
CA LEU A 111 19.68 -20.92 -7.20
C LEU A 111 19.27 -20.34 -5.83
N GLN A 112 20.29 -20.00 -5.03
CA GLN A 112 20.15 -19.19 -3.84
C GLN A 112 20.81 -17.85 -4.14
N ALA A 113 20.03 -16.78 -4.10
CA ALA A 113 20.49 -15.47 -4.53
C ALA A 113 19.86 -14.34 -3.71
N THR A 114 20.29 -13.13 -4.01
CA THR A 114 19.65 -11.90 -3.56
C THR A 114 18.79 -11.36 -4.69
N ASP A 115 17.52 -11.05 -4.41
CA ASP A 115 16.69 -10.27 -5.29
C ASP A 115 16.71 -8.80 -4.85
N ARG A 116 17.09 -7.90 -5.77
CA ARG A 116 17.07 -6.44 -5.55
C ARG A 116 15.71 -5.89 -5.96
N ALA A 117 14.75 -6.04 -5.07
CA ALA A 117 13.36 -5.70 -5.32
C ALA A 117 13.09 -4.19 -5.16
N VAL A 118 12.33 -3.62 -6.08
CA VAL A 118 11.76 -2.26 -5.99
C VAL A 118 10.26 -2.33 -6.18
N PHE A 119 9.52 -1.63 -5.34
CA PHE A 119 8.07 -1.55 -5.33
C PHE A 119 7.64 -0.10 -5.43
N ASN A 120 6.62 0.14 -6.26
CA ASN A 120 5.99 1.43 -6.46
C ASN A 120 4.48 1.23 -6.40
N ARG A 121 3.78 2.04 -5.60
CA ARG A 121 2.32 2.01 -5.54
C ARG A 121 1.77 3.41 -5.55
N ILE A 122 0.76 3.66 -6.39
CA ILE A 122 -0.09 4.84 -6.32
C ILE A 122 -1.51 4.41 -6.01
N GLU A 123 -2.16 5.12 -5.12
CA GLU A 123 -3.46 4.74 -4.59
C GLU A 123 -4.32 5.97 -4.32
N VAL A 124 -5.57 5.89 -4.72
CA VAL A 124 -6.62 6.86 -4.42
C VAL A 124 -7.63 6.19 -3.51
N ARG A 125 -8.01 6.88 -2.43
CA ARG A 125 -9.08 6.47 -1.51
C ARG A 125 -10.21 7.49 -1.53
N LEU A 126 -11.44 7.00 -1.52
CA LEU A 126 -12.64 7.82 -1.39
C LEU A 126 -13.54 7.20 -0.33
N GLY A 127 -13.95 8.00 0.66
CA GLY A 127 -14.66 7.49 1.82
C GLY A 127 -15.61 8.49 2.43
N ILE A 128 -16.29 8.02 3.47
CA ILE A 128 -17.20 8.83 4.28
C ILE A 128 -16.78 8.67 5.73
N GLY A 129 -16.40 9.78 6.36
CA GLY A 129 -16.11 9.89 7.76
C GLY A 129 -17.38 9.92 8.60
N VAL A 130 -17.44 9.04 9.59
CA VAL A 130 -18.51 8.93 10.57
C VAL A 130 -17.93 9.32 11.93
N PRO A 131 -18.34 10.47 12.49
CA PRO A 131 -17.88 10.92 13.79
C PRO A 131 -18.20 9.89 14.88
N LEU A 132 -17.24 9.62 15.75
CA LEU A 132 -17.36 8.71 16.88
C LEU A 132 -17.40 9.50 18.21
N ALA A 133 -17.87 8.84 19.26
CA ALA A 133 -17.80 9.38 20.61
C ALA A 133 -16.33 9.70 20.98
N GLY A 134 -16.11 10.81 21.70
CA GLY A 134 -14.76 11.24 22.08
C GLY A 134 -13.99 11.98 20.97
N GLY A 135 -14.67 12.38 19.89
CA GLY A 135 -14.08 13.20 18.81
C GLY A 135 -13.21 12.43 17.82
N GLY A 136 -13.20 11.09 17.93
CA GLY A 136 -12.62 10.21 16.92
C GLY A 136 -13.51 10.09 15.69
N GLU A 137 -13.04 9.34 14.71
CA GLU A 137 -13.71 9.17 13.44
C GLU A 137 -13.43 7.79 12.82
N ALA A 138 -14.46 7.22 12.23
CA ALA A 138 -14.39 6.00 11.43
C ALA A 138 -14.63 6.36 9.97
N ILE A 139 -13.68 6.01 9.10
CA ILE A 139 -13.72 6.34 7.67
C ILE A 139 -13.69 5.02 6.88
N PRO A 140 -14.83 4.38 6.62
CA PRO A 140 -14.92 3.40 5.55
C PRO A 140 -14.62 4.06 4.19
N PHE A 141 -13.84 3.38 3.36
CA PHE A 141 -13.47 3.87 2.03
C PHE A 141 -13.42 2.76 0.99
N ILE A 142 -13.60 3.15 -0.27
CA ILE A 142 -13.16 2.37 -1.43
C ILE A 142 -11.80 2.90 -1.88
N ALA A 143 -11.01 2.03 -2.47
CA ALA A 143 -9.67 2.36 -2.94
C ALA A 143 -9.42 1.80 -4.33
N GLY A 144 -8.64 2.53 -5.11
CA GLY A 144 -8.19 2.11 -6.44
C GLY A 144 -6.78 2.60 -6.69
N GLY A 145 -6.01 1.88 -7.48
CA GLY A 145 -4.61 2.22 -7.66
C GLY A 145 -3.88 1.42 -8.71
N TYR A 146 -2.58 1.60 -8.71
CA TYR A 146 -1.66 0.88 -9.58
C TYR A 146 -0.40 0.54 -8.79
N GLN A 147 0.05 -0.70 -8.91
CA GLN A 147 1.29 -1.16 -8.31
C GLN A 147 2.19 -1.72 -9.39
N ALA A 148 3.46 -1.34 -9.34
CA ALA A 148 4.53 -1.95 -10.12
C ALA A 148 5.62 -2.41 -9.19
N TRP A 149 6.22 -3.55 -9.51
CA TRP A 149 7.40 -4.04 -8.81
C TRP A 149 8.36 -4.68 -9.79
N ASN A 150 9.64 -4.70 -9.47
CA ASN A 150 10.61 -5.45 -10.23
C ASN A 150 11.34 -6.45 -9.33
N ARG A 151 11.70 -7.58 -9.94
CA ARG A 151 12.67 -8.54 -9.40
C ARG A 151 13.93 -8.41 -10.23
N ASN A 152 15.07 -8.35 -9.58
CA ASN A 152 16.38 -8.40 -10.20
C ASN A 152 17.24 -9.36 -9.39
N ILE A 153 17.16 -10.63 -9.76
CA ILE A 153 17.86 -11.73 -9.09
C ILE A 153 19.33 -11.68 -9.48
N ASP A 154 20.19 -11.47 -8.48
CA ASP A 154 21.64 -11.46 -8.65
C ASP A 154 22.13 -12.87 -9.02
N SER A 155 22.35 -13.12 -10.31
CA SER A 155 22.89 -14.38 -10.82
C SER A 155 24.00 -14.16 -11.86
N PRO A 156 25.12 -14.91 -11.77
CA PRO A 156 26.21 -14.85 -12.75
C PRO A 156 25.80 -15.31 -14.16
N MET A 157 24.70 -16.06 -14.28
CA MET A 157 24.23 -16.63 -15.55
C MET A 157 23.16 -15.77 -16.23
N THR A 158 22.74 -14.66 -15.61
CA THR A 158 21.67 -13.79 -16.11
C THR A 158 22.16 -12.35 -16.19
N VAL A 159 22.62 -11.94 -17.38
CA VAL A 159 22.84 -10.51 -17.68
C VAL A 159 21.46 -9.90 -17.98
N ASN A 160 21.01 -8.94 -17.16
CA ASN A 160 19.71 -8.25 -17.29
C ASN A 160 18.45 -9.12 -17.05
N GLY A 161 18.47 -10.03 -16.07
CA GLY A 161 17.31 -10.85 -15.66
C GLY A 161 16.23 -10.14 -14.87
N GLY A 162 16.01 -8.85 -15.16
CA GLY A 162 15.01 -8.05 -14.46
C GLY A 162 13.60 -8.43 -14.92
N GLU A 163 12.75 -8.87 -13.99
CA GLU A 163 11.34 -9.09 -14.23
C GLU A 163 10.55 -7.89 -13.75
N PHE A 164 9.77 -7.28 -14.64
CA PHE A 164 8.99 -6.09 -14.33
C PHE A 164 7.52 -6.43 -14.31
N TYR A 165 6.91 -6.28 -13.16
CA TYR A 165 5.52 -6.58 -12.93
C TYR A 165 4.72 -5.32 -12.71
N HIS A 166 3.45 -5.40 -13.07
CA HIS A 166 2.49 -4.35 -12.78
C HIS A 166 1.08 -4.91 -12.67
N THR A 167 0.23 -4.20 -11.93
CA THR A 167 -1.17 -4.55 -11.73
C THR A 167 -2.00 -3.31 -11.39
N GLY A 168 -3.24 -3.28 -11.86
CA GLY A 168 -4.26 -2.41 -11.27
C GLY A 168 -4.68 -2.96 -9.91
N LEU A 169 -5.09 -2.06 -9.02
CA LEU A 169 -5.61 -2.38 -7.70
C LEU A 169 -7.03 -1.82 -7.56
N PHE A 170 -7.93 -2.58 -6.95
CA PHE A 170 -9.23 -2.09 -6.52
C PHE A 170 -9.64 -2.78 -5.22
N GLY A 171 -10.13 -2.03 -4.25
CA GLY A 171 -10.35 -2.56 -2.92
C GLY A 171 -11.24 -1.67 -2.07
N ALA A 172 -11.32 -2.04 -0.81
CA ALA A 172 -11.99 -1.28 0.22
C ALA A 172 -11.25 -1.45 1.54
N GLY A 173 -11.49 -0.50 2.45
CA GLY A 173 -10.86 -0.51 3.75
C GLY A 173 -11.59 0.37 4.74
N MET A 174 -10.99 0.48 5.91
CA MET A 174 -11.48 1.32 6.97
C MET A 174 -10.31 1.95 7.70
N LYS A 175 -10.44 3.25 7.97
CA LYS A 175 -9.52 4.02 8.79
C LYS A 175 -10.22 4.44 10.08
N PHE A 176 -9.49 4.45 11.18
CA PHE A 176 -9.95 4.96 12.46
C PHE A 176 -8.96 5.97 12.99
N ASP A 177 -9.46 7.15 13.33
CA ASP A 177 -8.69 8.26 13.86
C ASP A 177 -9.18 8.62 15.25
N GLN A 178 -8.26 8.74 16.20
CA GLN A 178 -8.56 9.08 17.59
C GLN A 178 -7.67 10.25 18.02
N PRO A 179 -8.24 11.42 18.36
CA PRO A 179 -7.46 12.49 18.95
C PRO A 179 -6.93 12.05 20.32
N LEU A 180 -5.61 12.15 20.50
CA LEU A 180 -4.94 11.99 21.79
C LEU A 180 -4.70 13.34 22.49
N GLY A 181 -4.90 14.44 21.76
CA GLY A 181 -4.79 15.80 22.24
C GLY A 181 -5.14 16.80 21.14
N ARG A 182 -4.77 18.07 21.32
CA ARG A 182 -5.06 19.13 20.34
C ARG A 182 -4.22 19.05 19.07
N LEU A 183 -3.06 18.40 19.14
CA LEU A 183 -2.03 18.38 18.09
C LEU A 183 -1.66 16.96 17.66
N LEU A 184 -2.26 15.93 18.26
CA LEU A 184 -1.88 14.54 18.07
C LEU A 184 -3.13 13.70 17.84
N VAL A 185 -3.11 12.96 16.74
CA VAL A 185 -4.12 11.98 16.35
C VAL A 185 -3.41 10.65 16.18
N ALA A 186 -3.97 9.61 16.78
CA ALA A 186 -3.57 8.23 16.52
C ALA A 186 -4.48 7.66 15.43
N SER A 187 -3.86 7.05 14.43
CA SER A 187 -4.57 6.54 13.25
C SER A 187 -4.23 5.07 13.02
N VAL A 188 -5.22 4.27 12.66
CA VAL A 188 -5.03 2.92 12.14
C VAL A 188 -5.83 2.75 10.86
N THR A 189 -5.26 2.07 9.87
CA THR A 189 -5.93 1.79 8.60
C THR A 189 -5.73 0.32 8.26
N GLY A 190 -6.80 -0.35 7.86
CA GLY A 190 -6.75 -1.69 7.27
C GLY A 190 -7.46 -1.68 5.93
N GLU A 191 -6.89 -2.38 4.94
CA GLU A 191 -7.41 -2.40 3.57
C GLU A 191 -7.22 -3.77 2.91
N VAL A 192 -8.11 -4.09 1.97
CA VAL A 192 -8.09 -5.33 1.19
C VAL A 192 -8.20 -4.98 -0.28
N PHE A 193 -7.32 -5.53 -1.11
CA PHE A 193 -7.26 -5.24 -2.55
C PHE A 193 -7.45 -6.48 -3.41
N GLY A 194 -8.31 -6.34 -4.41
CA GLY A 194 -8.27 -7.13 -5.62
C GLY A 194 -7.24 -6.61 -6.62
N LEU A 195 -6.63 -7.53 -7.36
CA LEU A 195 -5.82 -7.27 -8.54
C LEU A 195 -6.74 -7.17 -9.76
N ALA A 196 -6.61 -6.08 -10.52
CA ALA A 196 -7.36 -5.79 -11.72
C ALA A 196 -6.43 -5.77 -12.93
N GLY A 197 -6.32 -6.92 -13.60
CA GLY A 197 -5.39 -7.12 -14.71
C GLY A 197 -3.94 -7.06 -14.23
N GLY A 198 -3.02 -6.83 -15.17
CA GLY A 198 -1.60 -6.74 -14.89
C GLY A 198 -0.77 -7.59 -15.84
N GLY A 199 0.54 -7.52 -15.68
CA GLY A 199 1.45 -8.31 -16.48
C GLY A 199 2.87 -8.29 -15.97
N ILE A 200 3.66 -9.17 -16.57
CA ILE A 200 5.11 -9.29 -16.39
C ILE A 200 5.78 -8.99 -17.73
N THR A 201 6.89 -8.28 -17.70
CA THR A 201 7.83 -8.17 -18.81
C THR A 201 9.16 -8.76 -18.33
N ASN A 202 9.63 -9.80 -19.02
CA ASN A 202 10.95 -10.38 -18.80
C ASN A 202 11.78 -10.25 -20.09
N PRO A 203 12.78 -9.35 -20.12
CA PRO A 203 13.62 -9.13 -21.31
C PRO A 203 14.42 -10.37 -21.74
N GLN A 204 14.71 -11.32 -20.85
CA GLN A 204 15.53 -12.49 -21.16
C GLN A 204 14.78 -13.57 -21.95
N ILE A 205 13.45 -13.65 -21.77
CA ILE A 205 12.60 -14.68 -22.40
C ILE A 205 11.77 -14.08 -23.56
N GLY A 206 11.96 -12.80 -23.88
CA GLY A 206 11.38 -12.13 -25.06
C GLY A 206 9.86 -12.01 -25.05
N GLY A 207 9.20 -12.12 -23.89
CA GLY A 207 7.75 -12.15 -23.78
C GLY A 207 7.20 -11.27 -22.66
N GLY A 208 6.08 -10.59 -22.95
CA GLY A 208 5.20 -10.02 -21.94
C GLY A 208 4.03 -10.98 -21.70
N GLN A 209 3.76 -11.35 -20.45
CA GLN A 209 2.57 -12.14 -20.11
C GLN A 209 1.59 -11.30 -19.30
N SER A 210 0.30 -11.47 -19.54
CA SER A 210 -0.76 -10.82 -18.77
C SER A 210 -1.31 -11.79 -17.74
N PHE A 211 -1.61 -11.28 -16.54
CA PHE A 211 -2.27 -12.07 -15.50
C PHE A 211 -3.71 -11.62 -15.28
N GLY A 212 -4.55 -12.56 -14.82
CA GLY A 212 -5.97 -12.36 -14.54
C GLY A 212 -6.26 -11.69 -13.19
N ARG A 213 -7.53 -11.75 -12.76
CA ARG A 213 -8.00 -11.16 -11.49
C ARG A 213 -7.62 -12.05 -10.29
N GLY A 214 -7.28 -11.44 -9.15
CA GLY A 214 -7.01 -12.13 -7.88
C GLY A 214 -7.32 -11.23 -6.68
N PHE A 215 -7.37 -11.77 -5.45
CA PHE A 215 -7.57 -10.98 -4.22
C PHE A 215 -6.40 -11.16 -3.25
N GLY A 216 -6.04 -10.10 -2.54
CA GLY A 216 -5.01 -10.06 -1.51
C GLY A 216 -5.37 -9.11 -0.36
N VAL A 217 -4.82 -9.37 0.82
CA VAL A 217 -4.96 -8.52 2.01
C VAL A 217 -3.63 -7.82 2.24
N THR A 218 -3.67 -6.54 2.64
CA THR A 218 -2.48 -5.72 2.90
C THR A 218 -2.51 -5.09 4.28
#